data_AF-A0A7W7SSZ4-F1
#
_entry.id   AF-A0A7W7SSZ4-F1
#
_cell.length_a   1.000
_cell.length_b   1.000
_cell.length_c   1.000
_cell.angle_alpha   90.00
_cell.angle_beta   90.00
_cell.angle_gamma   90.00
#
_symmetry.space_group_name_H-M   'P 1'
#
loop_
_entity.id
_entity.type
_entity.pdbx_description
1 polymer ?
#
loop_
_entity_poly.entity_id
_entity_poly.type
_entity_poly.pdbx_seq_one_letter_code
_entity_poly.pdbx_strand_id
1 'polypeptide(L)'
;MIEDLTVRNMVRNHTLARAISDAAWRQFRTLLEYKADWYGRNLVVVDRWFPSSKLCSTCGARAERMPLDVRSWTCRCGSVHDRDVNAARNILAEGLSVTACGAGVRPQRAHARTRQSVSKQENPRAAKGIPAR
;
A
#
# COMPACT_ATOMS: atom_id res chain seq x y z
N MET A 1 -4.93 7.13 0.95
CA MET A 1 -3.67 7.23 1.72
C MET A 1 -3.36 5.86 2.28
N ILE A 2 -2.09 5.44 2.28
CA ILE A 2 -1.65 4.13 2.81
C ILE A 2 -0.35 4.29 3.59
N GLU A 3 -0.02 3.34 4.46
CA GLU A 3 1.28 3.30 5.15
C GLU A 3 2.37 2.57 4.33
N ASP A 4 3.64 2.94 4.52
CA ASP A 4 4.77 2.28 3.87
C ASP A 4 5.22 1.01 4.61
N LEU A 5 4.61 -0.13 4.29
CA LEU A 5 4.98 -1.42 4.89
C LEU A 5 6.33 -1.97 4.38
N THR A 6 7.21 -2.39 5.31
CA THR A 6 8.40 -3.20 4.96
C THR A 6 8.03 -4.68 4.86
N VAL A 7 7.40 -5.10 3.77
CA VAL A 7 6.99 -6.51 3.61
C VAL A 7 8.18 -7.48 3.81
N ARG A 8 9.39 -7.10 3.37
CA ARG A 8 10.62 -7.89 3.59
C ARG A 8 10.93 -8.14 5.08
N ASN A 9 10.70 -7.15 5.95
CA ASN A 9 10.96 -7.32 7.38
C ASN A 9 9.82 -8.08 8.05
N MET A 10 8.58 -7.87 7.61
CA MET A 10 7.41 -8.56 8.16
C MET A 10 7.50 -10.08 7.96
N VAL A 11 7.94 -10.54 6.78
CA VAL A 11 8.11 -11.97 6.49
C VAL A 11 9.24 -12.65 7.26
N ARG A 12 10.08 -11.90 7.99
CA ARG A 12 11.09 -12.50 8.89
C ARG A 12 10.46 -13.15 10.13
N ASN A 13 9.21 -12.78 10.46
CA ASN A 13 8.48 -13.49 11.49
C ASN A 13 7.92 -14.79 10.91
N HIS A 14 8.58 -15.91 11.20
CA HIS A 14 8.22 -17.24 10.65
C HIS A 14 6.79 -17.68 10.98
N THR A 15 6.19 -17.20 12.06
CA THR A 15 4.79 -17.51 12.39
C THR A 15 3.78 -16.78 11.49
N LEU A 16 4.13 -15.58 11.03
CA LEU A 16 3.25 -14.74 10.19
C LEU A 16 3.64 -14.76 8.70
N ALA A 17 4.82 -15.29 8.37
CA ALA A 17 5.43 -15.18 7.04
C ALA A 17 4.52 -15.69 5.92
N ARG A 18 3.85 -16.82 6.13
CA ARG A 18 2.90 -17.39 5.16
C ARG A 18 1.71 -16.47 4.95
N ALA A 19 1.03 -16.08 6.01
CA ALA A 19 -0.13 -15.18 5.93
C ALA A 19 0.20 -13.82 5.29
N ILE A 20 1.38 -13.25 5.60
CA ILE A 20 1.85 -12.00 4.99
C ILE A 20 2.14 -12.17 3.50
N SER A 21 2.69 -13.33 3.09
CA SER A 21 3.00 -13.63 1.69
C SER A 21 1.72 -13.85 0.88
N ASP A 22 0.76 -14.61 1.43
CA ASP A 22 -0.54 -14.89 0.82
C ASP A 22 -1.36 -13.60 0.63
N ALA A 23 -1.23 -12.62 1.53
CA ALA A 23 -1.88 -11.31 1.41
C ALA A 23 -1.32 -10.43 0.27
N ALA A 24 -0.18 -10.78 -0.33
CA ALA A 24 0.40 -10.12 -1.49
C ALA A 24 0.53 -8.59 -1.38
N TRP A 25 0.90 -8.06 -0.20
CA TRP A 25 0.95 -6.61 0.10
C TRP A 25 1.70 -5.74 -0.91
N ARG A 26 2.80 -6.27 -1.50
CA ARG A 26 3.54 -5.57 -2.55
C ARG A 26 2.70 -5.41 -3.82
N GLN A 27 2.02 -6.46 -4.24
CA GLN A 27 1.15 -6.44 -5.41
C GLN A 27 -0.05 -5.54 -5.16
N PHE A 28 -0.63 -5.59 -3.96
CA PHE A 28 -1.72 -4.72 -3.57
C PHE A 28 -1.35 -3.24 -3.72
N ARG A 29 -0.18 -2.82 -3.22
CA ARG A 29 0.33 -1.45 -3.42
C ARG A 29 0.48 -1.10 -4.90
N THR A 30 1.08 -1.98 -5.71
CA THR A 30 1.23 -1.74 -7.16
C THR A 30 -0.13 -1.52 -7.84
N LEU A 31 -1.14 -2.31 -7.48
CA LEU A 31 -2.49 -2.17 -8.03
C LEU A 31 -3.16 -0.86 -7.58
N LEU A 32 -2.93 -0.43 -6.34
CA LEU A 32 -3.41 0.87 -5.87
C LEU A 32 -2.73 2.03 -6.59
N GLU A 33 -1.42 1.99 -6.79
CA GLU A 33 -0.67 3.00 -7.55
C GLU A 33 -1.21 3.09 -8.98
N TYR A 34 -1.34 1.94 -9.64
CA TYR A 34 -1.91 1.83 -10.99
C TYR A 34 -3.34 2.38 -11.08
N LYS A 35 -4.24 1.98 -10.18
CA LYS A 35 -5.64 2.42 -10.22
C LYS A 35 -5.78 3.89 -9.85
N ALA A 36 -4.98 4.39 -8.92
CA ALA A 36 -4.98 5.81 -8.58
C ALA A 36 -4.58 6.66 -9.79
N ASP A 37 -3.51 6.30 -10.49
CA ASP A 37 -3.06 6.96 -11.72
C ASP A 37 -4.15 6.91 -12.81
N TRP A 38 -4.76 5.74 -13.04
CA TRP A 38 -5.85 5.59 -14.02
C TRP A 38 -7.01 6.56 -13.74
N TYR A 39 -7.40 6.75 -12.48
CA TYR A 39 -8.49 7.66 -12.12
C TYR A 39 -8.06 9.11 -11.85
N GLY A 40 -6.81 9.48 -12.14
CA GLY A 40 -6.29 10.83 -11.85
C GLY A 40 -6.30 11.18 -10.37
N ARG A 41 -6.07 10.19 -9.50
CA ARG A 41 -6.03 10.33 -8.04
C ARG A 41 -4.60 10.21 -7.52
N ASN A 42 -4.30 10.99 -6.48
CA ASN A 42 -3.00 10.92 -5.82
C ASN A 42 -3.03 9.87 -4.70
N LEU A 43 -2.14 8.87 -4.79
CA LEU A 43 -1.90 7.93 -3.70
C LEU A 43 -0.79 8.46 -2.80
N VAL A 44 -1.16 9.00 -1.64
CA VAL A 44 -0.20 9.41 -0.61
C VAL A 44 0.23 8.20 0.21
N VAL A 45 1.54 8.00 0.32
CA VAL A 45 2.16 6.97 1.16
C VAL A 45 2.78 7.64 2.38
N VAL A 46 2.23 7.33 3.54
CA VAL A 46 2.68 7.83 4.85
C VAL A 46 3.95 7.09 5.28
N ASP A 47 4.85 7.82 5.95
CA ASP A 47 6.11 7.26 6.45
C ASP A 47 5.88 6.05 7.36
N ARG A 48 6.80 5.09 7.26
CA ARG A 48 6.75 3.81 7.98
C ARG A 48 6.86 3.95 9.50
N TRP A 49 7.58 4.96 9.96
CA TRP A 49 7.84 5.17 11.38
C TRP A 49 6.74 5.98 12.05
N PHE A 50 5.79 6.49 11.27
CA PHE A 50 4.60 7.14 11.79
C PHE A 50 3.81 6.16 12.68
N PRO A 51 3.56 6.49 13.96
CA PRO A 51 2.99 5.57 14.93
C PRO A 51 1.46 5.46 14.80
N SER A 52 0.94 5.18 13.60
CA SER A 52 -0.49 5.20 13.25
C SER A 52 -1.37 4.45 14.25
N SER A 53 -1.01 3.23 14.63
CA SER A 53 -1.76 2.41 15.58
C SER A 53 -1.56 2.79 17.05
N LYS A 54 -0.49 3.50 17.39
CA LYS A 54 -0.15 3.89 18.78
C LYS A 54 -0.61 5.31 19.12
N LEU A 55 -0.88 6.15 18.14
CA LEU A 55 -1.30 7.52 18.37
C LEU A 55 -2.81 7.57 18.61
N CYS A 56 -3.26 8.31 19.61
CA CYS A 56 -4.69 8.56 19.82
C CYS A 56 -5.19 9.55 18.76
N SER A 57 -6.14 9.15 17.92
CA SER A 57 -6.71 10.06 16.92
C SER A 57 -7.53 11.21 17.52
N THR A 58 -7.82 11.16 18.83
CA THR A 58 -8.61 12.19 19.54
C THR A 58 -7.72 13.25 20.16
N CYS A 59 -6.65 12.85 20.86
CA CYS A 59 -5.81 13.78 21.64
C CYS A 59 -4.32 13.78 21.25
N GLY A 60 -3.91 12.95 20.29
CA GLY A 60 -2.50 12.84 19.86
C GLY A 60 -1.58 12.09 20.81
N ALA A 61 -2.05 11.69 22.01
CA ALA A 61 -1.23 10.94 22.96
C ALA A 61 -0.79 9.58 22.39
N ARG A 62 0.48 9.22 22.60
CA ARG A 62 1.05 7.95 22.16
C ARG A 62 0.92 6.88 23.25
N ALA A 63 0.38 5.72 22.88
CA ALA A 63 0.40 4.52 23.70
C ALA A 63 1.83 3.96 23.81
N GLU A 64 2.19 3.50 25.01
CA GLU A 64 3.53 2.95 25.29
C GLU A 64 3.76 1.63 24.50
N ARG A 65 2.78 0.71 24.59
CA ARG A 65 2.82 -0.60 23.93
C ARG A 65 1.55 -0.81 23.11
N MET A 66 1.70 -1.57 22.02
CA MET A 66 0.60 -1.92 21.13
C MET A 66 0.84 -3.33 20.53
N PRO A 67 0.86 -4.39 21.36
CA PRO A 67 1.08 -5.78 20.92
C PRO A 67 0.02 -6.24 19.90
N LEU A 68 0.32 -7.17 18.99
CA LEU A 68 -0.56 -7.47 17.84
C LEU A 68 -1.98 -7.95 18.19
N ASP A 69 -2.15 -8.57 19.35
CA ASP A 69 -3.40 -9.11 19.90
C ASP A 69 -4.36 -8.05 20.45
N VAL A 70 -3.87 -6.83 20.75
CA VAL A 70 -4.71 -5.76 21.31
C VAL A 70 -5.56 -5.11 20.20
N ARG A 71 -6.80 -5.57 19.99
CA ARG A 71 -7.69 -5.04 18.94
C ARG A 71 -8.43 -3.75 19.33
N SER A 72 -8.68 -3.55 20.63
CA SER A 72 -9.31 -2.35 21.17
C SER A 72 -8.53 -1.83 22.38
N TRP A 73 -8.48 -0.51 22.57
CA TRP A 73 -7.82 0.12 23.72
C TRP A 73 -8.48 1.45 24.10
N THR A 74 -8.37 1.82 25.37
CA THR A 74 -8.84 3.10 25.89
C THR A 74 -7.67 4.03 26.10
N CYS A 75 -7.72 5.23 25.51
CA CYS A 75 -6.73 6.26 25.73
C CYS A 75 -6.90 6.91 27.11
N ARG A 76 -5.83 7.50 27.66
CA ARG A 76 -5.88 8.29 28.89
C ARG A 76 -6.84 9.48 28.80
N CYS A 77 -7.12 9.98 27.60
CA CYS A 77 -8.13 11.03 27.38
C CYS A 77 -9.58 10.49 27.40
N GLY A 78 -9.79 9.20 27.65
CA GLY A 78 -11.10 8.56 27.76
C GLY A 78 -11.66 8.00 26.45
N SER A 79 -11.05 8.27 25.29
CA SER A 79 -11.55 7.72 24.02
C SER A 79 -11.24 6.24 23.88
N VAL A 80 -12.24 5.46 23.46
CA VAL A 80 -12.09 4.05 23.12
C VAL A 80 -11.82 3.92 21.62
N HIS A 81 -10.83 3.10 21.27
CA HIS A 81 -10.36 2.93 19.90
C HIS A 81 -10.38 1.46 19.50
N ASP A 82 -11.01 1.16 18.35
CA ASP A 82 -10.56 0.04 17.52
C ASP A 82 -9.21 0.41 16.91
N ARG A 83 -8.24 -0.52 16.96
CA ARG A 83 -6.86 -0.28 16.51
C ARG A 83 -6.80 0.17 15.06
N ASP A 84 -7.52 -0.51 14.17
CA ASP A 84 -7.38 -0.32 12.73
C ASP A 84 -8.13 0.94 12.29
N VAL A 85 -9.31 1.20 12.88
CA VAL A 85 -10.06 2.46 12.66
C VAL A 85 -9.24 3.66 13.14
N ASN A 86 -8.61 3.57 14.31
CA ASN A 86 -7.74 4.63 14.83
C ASN A 86 -6.51 4.84 13.94
N ALA A 87 -5.86 3.77 13.50
CA ALA A 87 -4.74 3.85 12.57
C ALA A 87 -5.15 4.51 11.25
N ALA A 88 -6.31 4.17 10.69
CA ALA A 88 -6.83 4.78 9.47
C ALA A 88 -7.08 6.29 9.62
N ARG A 89 -7.64 6.73 10.76
CA ARG A 89 -7.82 8.15 11.08
C ARG A 89 -6.49 8.90 11.14
N ASN A 90 -5.49 8.30 11.80
CA ASN A 90 -4.17 8.91 11.90
C ASN A 90 -3.44 8.97 10.56
N ILE A 91 -3.53 7.92 9.74
CA ILE A 91 -2.97 7.89 8.38
C ILE A 91 -3.61 8.96 7.49
N LEU A 92 -4.93 9.16 7.62
CA LEU A 92 -5.63 10.24 6.91
C LEU A 92 -5.12 11.62 7.34
N ALA A 93 -5.05 11.88 8.65
CA ALA A 93 -4.57 13.15 9.17
C ALA A 93 -3.12 13.44 8.73
N GLU A 94 -2.24 12.44 8.83
CA GLU A 94 -0.84 12.57 8.41
C GLU A 94 -0.72 12.78 6.91
N GLY A 95 -1.42 12.00 6.08
CA GLY A 95 -1.34 12.18 4.64
C GLY A 95 -1.92 13.52 4.16
N LEU A 96 -2.91 14.10 4.85
CA LEU A 96 -3.39 15.45 4.59
C LEU A 96 -2.34 16.51 4.95
N SER A 97 -1.71 16.37 6.12
CA SER A 97 -0.59 17.22 6.55
C SER A 97 0.56 17.22 5.54
N VAL A 98 0.96 16.03 5.10
CA VAL A 98 1.98 15.80 4.07
C VAL A 98 1.61 16.48 2.74
N THR A 99 0.34 16.38 2.32
CA THR A 99 -0.14 17.00 1.07
C THR A 99 -0.14 18.53 1.16
N ALA A 100 -0.51 19.09 2.31
CA ALA A 100 -0.57 20.53 2.52
C ALA A 100 0.82 21.16 2.68
N CYS A 101 1.74 20.48 3.35
CA CYS A 101 3.06 21.02 3.73
C CYS A 101 4.21 20.58 2.82
N GLY A 102 3.98 19.67 1.87
CA GLY A 102 5.01 19.17 0.95
C GLY A 102 6.11 18.32 1.60
N ALA A 103 5.97 17.94 2.87
CA ALA A 103 6.98 17.20 3.63
C ALA A 103 6.78 15.67 3.49
N GLY A 104 7.85 14.90 3.26
CA GLY A 104 7.91 13.48 3.64
C GLY A 104 7.20 12.44 2.75
N VAL A 105 6.78 12.78 1.52
CA VAL A 105 6.27 11.74 0.60
C VAL A 105 7.43 10.93 0.04
N ARG A 106 7.44 9.61 0.24
CA ARG A 106 8.24 8.74 -0.64
C ARG A 106 7.67 8.88 -2.06
N PRO A 107 8.45 9.34 -3.05
CA PRO A 107 7.94 9.53 -4.39
C PRO A 107 7.28 8.24 -4.85
N GLN A 108 6.11 8.37 -5.48
CA GLN A 108 5.47 7.27 -6.17
C GLN A 108 6.52 6.66 -7.07
N ARG A 109 6.66 5.33 -7.06
CA ARG A 109 7.64 4.68 -7.92
C ARG A 109 7.28 5.11 -9.34
N ALA A 110 8.13 5.91 -9.97
CA ALA A 110 7.89 6.33 -11.34
C ALA A 110 7.73 5.04 -12.16
N HIS A 111 6.52 4.78 -12.64
CA HIS A 111 6.35 3.82 -13.70
C HIS A 111 7.16 4.37 -14.85
N ALA A 112 8.29 3.73 -15.15
CA ALA A 112 9.12 4.10 -16.30
C ALA A 112 8.18 4.29 -17.50
N ARG A 113 8.08 5.53 -17.97
CA ARG A 113 7.36 5.87 -19.19
C ARG A 113 8.13 5.29 -20.37
N THR A 114 8.01 3.98 -20.58
CA THR A 114 8.31 3.36 -21.86
C THR A 114 7.49 2.09 -21.98
N ARG A 115 6.25 2.23 -22.45
CA ARG A 115 5.60 1.17 -23.20
C ARG A 115 5.30 1.72 -24.58
N GLN A 116 6.25 1.54 -25.50
CA GLN A 116 5.90 1.38 -26.91
C GLN A 116 4.82 0.28 -26.95
N SER A 117 3.70 0.59 -27.60
CA SER A 117 2.62 -0.35 -27.84
C SER A 117 3.19 -1.60 -28.52
N VAL A 118 3.04 -2.78 -27.90
CA VAL A 118 3.34 -4.05 -28.55
C VAL A 118 2.20 -4.32 -29.53
N SER A 119 2.47 -4.13 -30.81
CA SER A 119 1.57 -4.53 -31.90
C SER A 119 1.47 -6.06 -31.91
N LYS A 120 0.25 -6.59 -31.82
CA LYS A 120 -0.02 -8.01 -32.00
C LYS A 120 0.32 -8.38 -33.45
N GLN A 121 1.44 -9.08 -33.66
CA GLN A 121 1.73 -9.71 -34.96
C GLN A 121 0.94 -11.02 -35.04
N GLU A 122 0.01 -11.10 -35.97
CA GLU A 122 -0.65 -12.35 -36.34
C GLU A 122 0.30 -13.19 -37.20
N ASN A 123 0.39 -14.48 -36.89
CA ASN A 123 1.30 -15.43 -37.52
C ASN A 123 0.65 -15.99 -38.80
N PRO A 124 1.21 -15.77 -40.01
CA PRO A 124 0.67 -16.37 -41.22
C PRO A 124 1.03 -17.86 -41.25
N ARG A 125 0.08 -18.73 -40.91
CA ARG A 125 0.24 -20.17 -41.10
C ARG A 125 0.22 -20.50 -42.60
N ALA A 126 1.35 -21.06 -43.03
CA ALA A 126 1.66 -21.79 -44.26
C ALA A 126 0.48 -22.34 -45.08
N ALA A 127 0.32 -21.83 -46.30
CA ALA A 127 -0.30 -22.57 -47.41
C ALA A 127 0.82 -23.17 -48.27
N LYS A 128 1.18 -24.44 -48.02
CA LYS A 128 1.93 -25.25 -49.00
C LYS A 128 0.91 -25.95 -49.89
N GLY A 129 0.73 -25.44 -51.10
CA GLY A 129 0.02 -26.15 -52.17
C GLY A 129 0.80 -27.39 -52.60
N ILE A 130 0.08 -28.51 -52.77
CA ILE A 130 0.60 -29.76 -53.32
C ILE A 130 0.64 -29.60 -54.85
N PRO A 131 1.75 -29.86 -55.55
CA PRO A 131 1.73 -29.92 -57.01
C PRO A 131 1.17 -31.29 -57.44
N ALA A 132 0.10 -31.25 -58.25
CA ALA A 132 -0.39 -32.42 -58.97
C ALA A 132 0.56 -32.76 -60.13
N ARG A 133 0.77 -34.05 -60.37
CA ARG A 133 1.39 -34.59 -61.59
C ARG A 133 0.33 -35.37 -62.36
#